data_AF-A0A135LDQ9-F1
#
_entry.id   AF-A0A135LDQ9-F1
#
_cell.length_a   1.000
_cell.length_b   1.000
_cell.length_c   1.000
_cell.angle_alpha   90.00
_cell.angle_beta   90.00
_cell.angle_gamma   90.00
#
_symmetry.space_group_name_H-M   'P 1'
#
loop_
_entity.id
_entity.type
_entity.pdbx_description
1 polymer ?
#
loop_
_entity_poly.entity_id
_entity_poly.type
_entity_poly.pdbx_seq_one_letter_code
_entity_poly.pdbx_strand_id
1 'polypeptide(L)'
;MGYGVISDIAPPSERGGYVGVVLLGPNIATAIGPILGGALSEAPGWRWIFWIPAIASGICILLVALFLPETARSIVGNGSRNVSALYRPIFRYHRSRTPTPLPALNEEENTPRNFRIPNPLATLKILASRDSLLITAIYGVYYMNFSCLQGSLSTLFIEIYKLSELKAGLVYLPFGIGSCIGAYCSGKIMNRDYRLTARAHNLVIDATHGDDLTAFPIEKARFRSIWYSITATGISTAGYGWALQSRSLFPSFYNL
;
A
#
# COMPACT_ATOMS: atom_id res chain seq x y z
N MET A 1 -7.89 -3.45 2.16
CA MET A 1 -7.81 -4.68 2.97
C MET A 1 -6.49 -4.80 3.74
N GLY A 2 -5.32 -4.73 3.10
CA GLY A 2 -4.03 -4.86 3.82
C GLY A 2 -3.81 -3.88 4.98
N TYR A 3 -4.20 -2.61 4.81
CA TYR A 3 -4.05 -1.59 5.85
C TYR A 3 -4.78 -1.86 7.17
N GLY A 4 -5.91 -2.57 7.14
CA GLY A 4 -6.66 -2.94 8.34
C GLY A 4 -5.98 -4.08 9.10
N VAL A 5 -5.45 -5.07 8.38
CA VAL A 5 -4.69 -6.15 9.01
C VAL A 5 -3.41 -5.62 9.67
N ILE A 6 -2.73 -4.69 9.00
CA ILE A 6 -1.54 -4.02 9.58
C ILE A 6 -1.94 -3.17 10.80
N SER A 7 -3.14 -2.57 10.81
CA SER A 7 -3.58 -1.77 11.96
C SER A 7 -3.84 -2.59 13.21
N ASP A 8 -4.21 -3.85 13.04
CA ASP A 8 -4.57 -4.74 14.13
C ASP A 8 -3.33 -5.43 14.74
N ILE A 9 -2.25 -5.53 13.96
CA ILE A 9 -0.99 -6.21 14.35
C ILE A 9 0.12 -5.22 14.72
N ALA A 10 0.27 -4.12 13.99
CA ALA A 10 1.44 -3.24 14.13
C ALA A 10 1.22 -2.12 15.16
N PRO A 11 2.16 -1.90 16.10
CA PRO A 11 2.10 -0.78 17.01
C PRO A 11 2.19 0.55 16.24
N PRO A 12 1.57 1.64 16.74
CA PRO A 12 1.50 2.91 16.00
C PRO A 12 2.85 3.51 15.58
N SER A 13 3.89 3.27 16.37
CA SER A 13 5.26 3.76 16.17
C SER A 13 5.99 3.12 14.98
N GLU A 14 5.67 1.86 14.65
CA GLU A 14 6.28 1.12 13.53
C GLU A 14 5.37 1.03 12.29
N ARG A 15 4.09 1.40 12.45
CA ARG A 15 3.05 1.29 11.43
C ARG A 15 3.43 1.96 10.11
N GLY A 16 4.17 3.05 10.15
CA GLY A 16 4.66 3.74 8.95
C GLY A 16 5.57 2.86 8.09
N GLY A 17 6.50 2.15 8.71
CA GLY A 17 7.39 1.20 8.02
C GLY A 17 6.64 0.03 7.40
N TYR A 18 5.72 -0.60 8.16
CA TYR A 18 4.93 -1.73 7.64
C TYR A 18 4.02 -1.32 6.49
N VAL A 19 3.40 -0.14 6.57
CA VAL A 19 2.62 0.43 5.47
C VAL A 19 3.49 0.62 4.22
N GLY A 20 4.71 1.16 4.37
CA GLY A 20 5.66 1.32 3.27
C GLY A 20 6.02 -0.01 2.60
N VAL A 21 6.25 -1.06 3.38
CA VAL A 21 6.53 -2.41 2.85
C VAL A 21 5.32 -2.99 2.12
N VAL A 22 4.11 -2.81 2.64
CA VAL A 22 2.90 -3.30 1.96
C VAL A 22 2.61 -2.55 0.67
N LEU A 23 2.95 -1.25 0.61
CA LEU A 23 2.87 -0.45 -0.61
C LEU A 23 3.87 -0.87 -1.68
N LEU A 24 4.96 -1.56 -1.33
CA LEU A 24 5.95 -2.05 -2.29
C LEU A 24 5.34 -3.04 -3.30
N GLY A 25 4.45 -3.92 -2.82
CA GLY A 25 3.85 -4.98 -3.65
C GLY A 25 3.11 -4.46 -4.88
N PRO A 26 2.10 -3.59 -4.73
CA PRO A 26 1.39 -2.99 -5.86
C PRO A 26 2.31 -2.22 -6.82
N ASN A 27 3.31 -1.50 -6.30
CA ASN A 27 4.24 -0.75 -7.14
C ASN A 27 5.14 -1.67 -7.99
N ILE A 28 5.65 -2.76 -7.43
CA ILE A 28 6.37 -3.79 -8.19
C ILE A 28 5.45 -4.44 -9.23
N ALA A 29 4.21 -4.73 -8.87
CA ALA A 29 3.24 -5.32 -9.79
C ALA A 29 2.99 -4.42 -11.01
N THR A 30 2.92 -3.09 -10.82
CA THR A 30 2.77 -2.15 -11.94
C THR A 30 3.98 -2.08 -12.87
N ALA A 31 5.17 -2.45 -12.41
CA ALA A 31 6.36 -2.53 -13.25
C ALA A 31 6.46 -3.87 -14.00
N ILE A 32 6.10 -4.98 -13.35
CA ILE A 32 6.14 -6.32 -13.94
C ILE A 32 4.97 -6.56 -14.90
N GLY A 33 3.81 -5.95 -14.64
CA GLY A 33 2.58 -6.13 -15.41
C GLY A 33 2.76 -5.92 -16.92
N PRO A 34 3.24 -4.74 -17.38
CA PRO A 34 3.47 -4.47 -18.80
C PRO A 34 4.50 -5.40 -19.45
N ILE A 35 5.52 -5.83 -18.70
CA ILE A 35 6.57 -6.74 -19.20
C ILE A 35 5.98 -8.12 -19.49
N LEU A 36 5.21 -8.67 -18.54
CA LEU A 36 4.52 -9.95 -18.74
C LEU A 36 3.44 -9.82 -19.83
N GLY A 37 2.72 -8.70 -19.86
CA GLY A 37 1.71 -8.42 -20.88
C GLY A 37 2.29 -8.41 -22.30
N GLY A 38 3.40 -7.70 -22.51
CA GLY A 38 4.09 -7.64 -23.82
C GLY A 38 4.79 -8.95 -24.20
N ALA A 39 5.29 -9.72 -23.24
CA ALA A 39 5.86 -11.04 -23.53
C ALA A 39 4.77 -12.08 -23.90
N LEU A 40 3.58 -11.97 -23.29
CA LEU A 40 2.45 -12.86 -23.54
C LEU A 40 1.67 -12.49 -24.81
N SER A 41 1.75 -11.25 -25.28
CA SER A 41 1.16 -10.90 -26.59
C SER A 41 1.97 -11.50 -27.74
N GLU A 42 3.30 -11.59 -27.62
CA GLU A 42 4.19 -12.13 -28.65
C GLU A 42 4.17 -13.69 -28.70
N ALA A 43 3.95 -14.40 -27.58
CA ALA A 43 4.11 -15.86 -27.53
C ALA A 43 2.80 -16.70 -27.61
N PRO A 44 1.95 -16.85 -26.57
CA PRO A 44 0.84 -17.79 -26.59
C PRO A 44 -0.54 -17.17 -26.92
N GLY A 45 -0.59 -15.87 -27.23
CA GLY A 45 -1.78 -15.13 -27.65
C GLY A 45 -2.55 -14.46 -26.49
N TRP A 46 -3.36 -13.45 -26.83
CA TRP A 46 -4.01 -12.51 -25.90
C TRP A 46 -4.86 -13.16 -24.78
N ARG A 47 -5.37 -14.37 -24.98
CA ARG A 47 -6.20 -15.08 -24.00
C ARG A 47 -5.44 -15.41 -22.72
N TRP A 48 -4.13 -15.65 -22.81
CA TRP A 48 -3.30 -16.00 -21.66
C TRP A 48 -3.09 -14.84 -20.67
N ILE A 49 -3.33 -13.60 -21.12
CA ILE A 49 -3.34 -12.41 -20.27
C ILE A 49 -4.44 -12.50 -19.20
N PHE A 50 -5.53 -13.22 -19.47
CA PHE A 50 -6.61 -13.44 -18.51
C PHE A 50 -6.40 -14.70 -17.66
N TRP A 51 -5.88 -15.78 -18.24
CA TRP A 51 -5.68 -17.05 -17.54
C TRP A 51 -4.60 -16.99 -16.47
N ILE A 52 -3.48 -16.30 -16.71
CA ILE A 52 -2.36 -16.24 -15.74
C ILE A 52 -2.78 -15.53 -14.44
N PRO A 53 -3.38 -14.32 -14.46
CA PRO A 53 -3.91 -13.69 -13.25
C PRO A 53 -5.04 -14.49 -12.59
N ALA A 54 -5.86 -15.21 -13.37
CA ALA A 54 -6.92 -16.06 -12.82
C ALA A 54 -6.33 -17.24 -12.00
N ILE A 55 -5.32 -17.93 -12.52
CA ILE A 55 -4.63 -19.02 -11.81
C ILE A 55 -3.91 -18.46 -10.59
N ALA A 56 -3.17 -17.35 -10.73
CA ALA A 56 -2.44 -16.72 -9.64
C ALA A 56 -3.38 -16.27 -8.50
N SER A 57 -4.52 -15.65 -8.83
CA SER A 57 -5.52 -15.26 -7.83
C SER A 57 -6.17 -16.46 -7.14
N GLY A 58 -6.44 -17.55 -7.88
CA GLY A 58 -6.91 -18.81 -7.31
C GLY A 58 -5.92 -19.41 -6.30
N ILE A 59 -4.62 -19.45 -6.65
CA ILE A 59 -3.56 -19.90 -5.73
C ILE A 59 -3.48 -18.99 -4.50
N CYS A 60 -3.54 -17.67 -4.67
CA CYS A 60 -3.54 -16.72 -3.55
C CYS A 60 -4.74 -16.94 -2.62
N ILE A 61 -5.94 -17.14 -3.16
CA ILE A 61 -7.14 -17.44 -2.37
C ILE A 61 -6.95 -18.75 -1.59
N LEU A 62 -6.40 -19.78 -2.23
CA LEU A 62 -6.12 -21.07 -1.61
C LEU A 62 -5.10 -20.92 -0.47
N LEU A 63 -4.01 -20.18 -0.70
CA LEU A 63 -2.99 -19.89 0.33
C LEU A 63 -3.59 -19.10 1.50
N VAL A 64 -4.40 -18.08 1.24
CA VAL A 64 -5.08 -17.32 2.29
C VAL A 64 -6.03 -18.21 3.08
N ALA A 65 -6.81 -19.07 2.41
CA ALA A 65 -7.71 -20.00 3.07
C ALA A 65 -6.98 -21.06 3.92
N LEU A 66 -5.78 -21.48 3.52
CA LEU A 66 -4.98 -22.47 4.26
C LEU A 66 -4.16 -21.86 5.41
N PHE A 67 -3.50 -20.72 5.16
CA PHE A 67 -2.47 -20.18 6.05
C PHE A 67 -2.90 -18.99 6.88
N LEU A 68 -3.97 -18.27 6.52
CA LEU A 68 -4.38 -17.06 7.25
C LEU A 68 -5.43 -17.44 8.31
N PRO A 69 -5.05 -17.56 9.61
CA PRO A 69 -6.03 -17.59 10.68
C PRO A 69 -6.78 -16.25 10.69
N GLU A 70 -8.10 -16.29 10.86
CA GLU A 70 -8.93 -15.10 11.02
C GLU A 70 -8.28 -14.05 11.94
N THR A 71 -7.86 -12.93 11.34
CA THR A 71 -7.11 -11.86 12.03
C THR A 71 -8.04 -10.84 12.70
N ALA A 72 -9.35 -10.93 12.49
CA ALA A 72 -10.31 -10.02 13.08
C ALA A 72 -10.32 -10.15 14.62
N ARG A 73 -9.76 -9.15 15.31
CA ARG A 73 -9.76 -9.04 16.78
C ARG A 73 -11.18 -9.07 17.37
N SER A 74 -12.20 -8.68 16.58
CA SER A 74 -13.62 -8.73 16.97
C SER A 74 -14.22 -10.15 17.02
N ILE A 75 -13.66 -11.12 16.30
CA ILE A 75 -14.19 -12.51 16.23
C ILE A 75 -13.39 -13.45 17.13
N VAL A 76 -12.06 -13.26 17.23
CA VAL A 76 -11.16 -14.19 17.94
C VAL A 76 -10.76 -13.68 19.34
N GLY A 77 -10.95 -12.38 19.64
CA GLY A 77 -10.37 -11.74 20.83
C GLY A 77 -8.85 -11.94 20.87
N ASN A 78 -8.25 -12.04 22.06
CA ASN A 78 -6.83 -12.41 22.24
C ASN A 78 -6.55 -13.93 22.07
N GLY A 79 -7.36 -14.66 21.28
CA GLY A 79 -7.22 -16.10 21.11
C GLY A 79 -7.79 -16.96 22.24
N SER A 80 -8.57 -16.35 23.15
CA SER A 80 -9.18 -17.01 24.33
C SER A 80 -10.58 -17.59 24.06
N ARG A 81 -11.23 -17.25 22.94
CA ARG A 81 -12.58 -17.74 22.62
C ARG A 81 -12.57 -18.89 21.61
N ASN A 82 -13.38 -19.90 21.89
CA ASN A 82 -13.64 -21.03 21.00
C ASN A 82 -14.51 -20.55 19.83
N VAL A 83 -13.91 -20.27 18.67
CA VAL A 83 -14.66 -19.84 17.47
C VAL A 83 -15.31 -21.03 16.76
N SER A 84 -16.49 -20.79 16.17
CA SER A 84 -17.29 -21.72 15.35
C SER A 84 -16.49 -22.28 14.16
N ALA A 85 -16.81 -23.51 13.75
CA ALA A 85 -16.06 -24.30 12.76
C ALA A 85 -15.85 -23.60 11.40
N LEU A 86 -16.72 -22.65 11.04
CA LEU A 86 -16.63 -21.91 9.77
C LEU A 86 -15.47 -20.90 9.72
N TYR A 87 -14.95 -20.49 10.88
CA TYR A 87 -13.91 -19.45 11.03
C TYR A 87 -12.56 -20.02 11.48
N ARG A 88 -12.41 -21.35 11.45
CA ARG A 88 -11.14 -22.01 11.79
C ARG A 88 -10.35 -22.26 10.51
N PRO A 89 -9.07 -21.84 10.44
CA PRO A 89 -8.20 -22.33 9.37
C PRO A 89 -8.03 -23.84 9.54
N ILE A 90 -8.13 -24.57 8.42
CA ILE A 90 -8.06 -26.06 8.38
C ILE A 90 -6.81 -26.58 9.10
N PHE A 91 -5.70 -25.83 9.05
CA PHE A 91 -4.43 -26.20 9.66
C PHE A 91 -4.39 -26.10 11.20
N ARG A 92 -5.29 -25.33 11.84
CA ARG A 92 -5.34 -25.23 13.31
C ARG A 92 -6.07 -26.42 13.96
N TYR A 93 -6.67 -27.33 13.16
CA TYR A 93 -7.25 -28.58 13.66
C TYR A 93 -6.21 -29.50 14.32
N HIS A 94 -4.94 -29.44 13.89
CA HIS A 94 -3.88 -30.32 14.40
C HIS A 94 -3.03 -29.74 15.53
N ARG A 95 -3.23 -28.47 15.91
CA ARG A 95 -2.48 -27.84 17.00
C ARG A 95 -3.42 -27.38 18.10
N SER A 96 -4.02 -28.35 18.80
CA SER A 96 -4.58 -28.15 20.14
C SER A 96 -3.45 -27.73 21.08
N ARG A 97 -3.17 -26.43 21.14
CA ARG A 97 -2.49 -25.84 22.29
C ARG A 97 -3.55 -25.64 23.36
N THR A 98 -3.44 -26.42 24.43
CA THR A 98 -4.06 -26.15 25.73
C THR A 98 -3.88 -24.66 26.05
N PRO A 99 -4.96 -23.90 26.35
CA PRO A 99 -4.80 -22.52 26.78
C PRO A 99 -4.15 -22.54 28.17
N THR A 100 -2.91 -22.05 28.26
CA THR A 100 -2.30 -21.74 29.56
C THR A 100 -3.12 -20.61 30.19
N PRO A 101 -3.65 -20.77 31.41
CA PRO A 101 -4.39 -19.70 32.07
C PRO A 101 -3.38 -18.63 32.49
N LEU A 102 -3.29 -17.55 31.70
CA LEU A 102 -2.62 -16.32 32.13
C LEU A 102 -3.56 -15.61 33.11
N PRO A 103 -3.08 -15.16 34.28
CA PRO A 103 -3.92 -14.48 35.26
C PRO A 103 -4.50 -13.21 34.65
N ALA A 104 -5.80 -13.00 34.88
CA ALA A 104 -6.60 -11.91 34.35
C ALA A 104 -5.98 -10.56 34.72
N LEU A 105 -5.20 -9.97 33.80
CA LEU A 105 -4.88 -8.56 33.83
C LEU A 105 -6.10 -7.82 33.27
N ASN A 106 -6.89 -7.30 34.21
CA ASN A 106 -7.94 -6.30 34.05
C ASN A 106 -8.80 -6.45 32.79
N GLU A 107 -9.95 -7.10 32.99
CA GLU A 107 -11.10 -7.07 32.11
C GLU A 107 -11.61 -5.61 31.97
N GLU A 108 -10.95 -4.81 31.15
CA GLU A 108 -11.58 -3.63 30.57
C GLU A 108 -12.69 -4.13 29.62
N GLU A 109 -13.90 -4.08 30.17
CA GLU A 109 -15.22 -4.06 29.56
C GLU A 109 -15.25 -3.96 28.02
N ASN A 110 -14.97 -5.08 27.35
CA ASN A 110 -15.23 -5.21 25.91
C ASN A 110 -16.69 -5.61 25.72
N THR A 111 -17.58 -4.60 25.79
CA THR A 111 -18.97 -4.74 25.36
C THR A 111 -18.99 -5.37 23.94
N PRO A 112 -19.86 -6.36 23.67
CA PRO A 112 -20.01 -6.90 22.34
C PRO A 112 -20.47 -5.76 21.44
N ARG A 113 -19.56 -5.20 20.63
CA ARG A 113 -19.92 -4.28 19.56
C ARG A 113 -20.75 -5.10 18.58
N ASN A 114 -22.08 -4.99 18.71
CA ASN A 114 -23.03 -5.47 17.73
C ASN A 114 -22.51 -5.09 16.34
N PHE A 115 -22.57 -6.03 15.39
CA PHE A 115 -22.32 -5.78 13.98
C PHE A 115 -23.28 -4.68 13.50
N ARG A 116 -22.91 -3.42 13.72
CA ARG A 116 -23.53 -2.28 13.06
C ARG A 116 -23.05 -2.37 11.64
N ILE A 117 -23.98 -2.65 10.73
CA ILE A 117 -23.78 -2.42 9.30
C ILE A 117 -23.17 -1.02 9.19
N PRO A 118 -21.90 -0.88 8.77
CA PRO A 118 -21.26 0.41 8.71
C PRO A 118 -22.09 1.25 7.75
N ASN A 119 -22.74 2.30 8.27
CA ASN A 119 -23.53 3.17 7.43
C ASN A 119 -22.56 3.91 6.49
N PRO A 120 -22.56 3.64 5.17
CA PRO A 120 -21.58 4.23 4.25
C PRO A 120 -21.67 5.77 4.23
N LEU A 121 -22.84 6.32 4.59
CA LEU A 121 -23.06 7.76 4.72
C LEU A 121 -22.30 8.37 5.90
N ALA A 122 -22.02 7.61 6.97
CA ALA A 122 -21.20 8.09 8.09
C ALA A 122 -19.74 8.26 7.67
N THR A 123 -19.21 7.37 6.82
CA THR A 123 -17.89 7.51 6.22
C THR A 123 -17.83 8.71 5.28
N LEU A 124 -18.90 8.96 4.53
CA LEU A 124 -19.02 10.13 3.65
C LEU A 124 -19.06 11.44 4.43
N LYS A 125 -19.66 11.45 5.64
CA LYS A 125 -19.63 12.60 6.55
C LYS A 125 -18.23 12.88 7.09
N ILE A 126 -17.43 11.85 7.37
CA ILE A 126 -16.01 12.02 7.75
C ILE A 126 -15.22 12.64 6.58
N LEU A 127 -15.47 12.15 5.35
CA LEU A 127 -14.85 12.71 4.15
C LEU A 127 -15.26 14.17 3.91
N ALA A 128 -16.49 14.55 4.24
CA ALA A 128 -17.02 15.90 4.09
C ALA A 128 -16.46 16.92 5.10
N SER A 129 -15.63 16.49 6.07
CA SER A 129 -14.88 17.42 6.91
C SER A 129 -13.87 18.22 6.07
N ARG A 130 -13.74 19.52 6.33
CA ARG A 130 -12.96 20.45 5.51
C ARG A 130 -11.49 20.02 5.36
N ASP A 131 -10.91 19.49 6.42
CA ASP A 131 -9.52 19.04 6.43
C ASP A 131 -9.34 17.73 5.63
N SER A 132 -10.28 16.79 5.76
CA SER A 132 -10.26 15.54 4.97
C SER A 132 -10.48 15.79 3.48
N LEU A 133 -11.36 16.74 3.12
CA LEU A 133 -11.58 17.14 1.73
C LEU A 133 -10.31 17.73 1.12
N LEU A 134 -9.61 18.62 1.82
CA LEU A 134 -8.38 19.23 1.33
C LEU A 134 -7.28 18.18 1.08
N ILE A 135 -7.05 17.28 2.05
CA ILE A 135 -6.04 16.23 1.91
C ILE A 135 -6.39 15.27 0.77
N THR A 136 -7.66 14.90 0.64
CA THR A 136 -8.13 13.99 -0.42
C THR A 136 -8.04 14.66 -1.80
N ALA A 137 -8.36 15.94 -1.91
CA ALA A 137 -8.25 16.68 -3.16
C ALA A 137 -6.80 16.77 -3.64
N ILE A 138 -5.86 17.10 -2.75
CA ILE A 138 -4.42 17.12 -3.07
C ILE A 138 -3.96 15.73 -3.51
N TYR A 139 -4.36 14.68 -2.79
CA TYR A 139 -4.02 13.30 -3.15
C TYR A 139 -4.64 12.88 -4.51
N GLY A 140 -5.86 13.35 -4.81
CA GLY A 140 -6.52 13.12 -6.09
C GLY A 140 -5.75 13.72 -7.26
N VAL A 141 -5.28 14.95 -7.14
CA VAL A 141 -4.44 15.60 -8.18
C VAL A 141 -3.14 14.83 -8.38
N TYR A 142 -2.50 14.41 -7.29
CA TYR A 142 -1.29 13.59 -7.34
C TYR A 142 -1.53 12.26 -8.06
N TYR A 143 -2.61 11.55 -7.68
CA TYR A 143 -2.95 10.26 -8.26
C TYR A 143 -3.36 10.37 -9.74
N MET A 144 -4.03 11.47 -10.12
CA MET A 144 -4.34 11.80 -11.50
C MET A 144 -3.06 12.00 -12.32
N ASN A 145 -2.10 12.78 -11.81
CA ASN A 145 -0.81 12.98 -12.49
C ASN A 145 -0.06 11.65 -12.66
N PHE A 146 0.00 10.85 -11.60
CA PHE A 146 0.62 9.53 -11.62
C PHE A 146 -0.01 8.61 -12.68
N SER A 147 -1.34 8.51 -12.71
CA SER A 147 -2.05 7.64 -13.65
C SER A 147 -1.91 8.12 -15.10
N CYS A 148 -1.88 9.44 -15.31
CA CYS A 148 -1.67 10.05 -16.63
C CYS A 148 -0.25 9.78 -17.14
N LEU A 149 0.78 9.96 -16.30
CA LEU A 149 2.17 9.63 -16.63
C LEU A 149 2.32 8.14 -16.95
N GLN A 150 1.72 7.27 -16.15
CA GLN A 150 1.77 5.83 -16.35
C GLN A 150 1.11 5.41 -17.67
N GLY A 151 -0.06 5.97 -18.01
CA GLY A 151 -0.78 5.63 -19.24
C GLY A 151 -0.11 6.16 -20.52
N SER A 152 0.34 7.42 -20.48
CA SER A 152 0.99 8.07 -21.63
C SER A 152 2.37 7.49 -21.95
N LEU A 153 3.11 7.01 -20.95
CA LEU A 153 4.43 6.40 -21.16
C LEU A 153 4.37 5.22 -22.14
N SER A 154 3.36 4.35 -22.00
CA SER A 154 3.17 3.20 -22.89
C SER A 154 2.86 3.62 -24.33
N THR A 155 1.93 4.56 -24.52
CA THR A 155 1.47 4.96 -25.85
C THR A 155 2.53 5.74 -26.61
N LEU A 156 3.20 6.68 -25.94
CA LEU A 156 4.23 7.54 -26.54
C LEU A 156 5.46 6.73 -27.00
N PHE A 157 5.85 5.68 -26.27
CA PHE A 157 7.00 4.86 -26.66
C PHE A 157 6.70 3.96 -27.86
N ILE A 158 5.47 3.47 -27.99
CA ILE A 158 5.04 2.71 -29.17
C ILE A 158 4.95 3.63 -30.40
N GLU A 159 4.36 4.81 -30.25
CA GLU A 159 4.12 5.75 -31.35
C GLU A 159 5.39 6.45 -31.84
N ILE A 160 6.21 6.98 -30.93
CA ILE A 160 7.39 7.80 -31.28
C ILE A 160 8.60 6.93 -31.66
N TYR A 161 8.85 5.84 -30.92
CA TYR A 161 10.05 5.04 -31.11
C TYR A 161 9.82 3.74 -31.89
N LYS A 162 8.58 3.44 -32.30
CA LYS A 162 8.20 2.18 -33.00
C LYS A 162 8.76 0.93 -32.30
N LEU A 163 8.75 0.94 -30.95
CA LEU A 163 9.25 -0.18 -30.16
C LEU A 163 8.33 -1.40 -30.28
N SER A 164 8.90 -2.62 -30.24
CA SER A 164 8.09 -3.83 -30.04
C SER A 164 7.43 -3.82 -28.66
N GLU A 165 6.34 -4.56 -28.52
CA GLU A 165 5.55 -4.61 -27.28
C GLU A 165 6.40 -5.05 -26.07
N LEU A 166 7.32 -6.01 -26.27
CA LEU A 166 8.25 -6.42 -25.23
C LEU A 166 9.19 -5.28 -24.79
N LYS A 167 9.76 -4.53 -25.73
CA LYS A 167 10.66 -3.41 -25.41
C LYS A 167 9.92 -2.28 -24.70
N ALA A 168 8.66 -2.03 -25.06
CA ALA A 168 7.82 -1.04 -24.38
C ALA A 168 7.57 -1.42 -22.90
N GLY A 169 7.43 -2.72 -22.61
CA GLY A 169 7.36 -3.23 -21.23
C GLY A 169 8.62 -2.94 -20.41
N LEU A 170 9.83 -3.07 -21.00
CA LEU A 170 11.09 -2.84 -20.28
C LEU A 170 11.26 -1.39 -19.77
N VAL A 171 10.60 -0.42 -20.40
CA VAL A 171 10.64 1.00 -20.00
C VAL A 171 10.01 1.21 -18.61
N TYR A 172 9.20 0.27 -18.13
CA TYR A 172 8.63 0.31 -16.78
C TYR A 172 9.57 -0.24 -15.69
N LEU A 173 10.72 -0.85 -16.04
CA LEU A 173 11.69 -1.34 -15.03
C LEU A 173 12.29 -0.22 -14.17
N PRO A 174 12.80 0.90 -14.74
CA PRO A 174 13.29 2.02 -13.94
C PRO A 174 12.23 2.59 -12.99
N PHE A 175 10.97 2.63 -13.44
CA PHE A 175 9.84 3.04 -12.62
C PHE A 175 9.65 2.09 -11.43
N GLY A 176 9.68 0.78 -11.65
CA GLY A 176 9.65 -0.23 -10.60
C GLY A 176 10.80 -0.08 -9.59
N ILE A 177 12.03 0.05 -10.07
CA ILE A 177 13.21 0.22 -9.20
C ILE A 177 13.11 1.52 -8.38
N GLY A 178 12.74 2.62 -9.03
CA GLY A 178 12.55 3.91 -8.36
C GLY A 178 11.46 3.86 -7.29
N SER A 179 10.35 3.17 -7.57
CA SER A 179 9.28 2.97 -6.59
C SER A 179 9.73 2.12 -5.39
N CYS A 180 10.60 1.11 -5.61
CA CYS A 180 11.14 0.28 -4.54
C CYS A 180 12.06 1.06 -3.61
N ILE A 181 12.99 1.81 -4.18
CA ILE A 181 13.90 2.68 -3.44
C ILE A 181 13.09 3.77 -2.70
N GLY A 182 12.11 4.37 -3.38
CA GLY A 182 11.23 5.39 -2.81
C GLY A 182 10.42 4.87 -1.63
N ALA A 183 9.81 3.70 -1.73
CA ALA A 183 9.04 3.08 -0.64
C ALA A 183 9.93 2.76 0.57
N TYR A 184 11.12 2.21 0.35
CA TYR A 184 12.08 1.93 1.42
C TYR A 184 12.56 3.20 2.11
N CYS A 185 12.96 4.22 1.34
CA CYS A 185 13.40 5.51 1.87
C CYS A 185 12.26 6.22 2.62
N SER A 186 11.05 6.25 2.06
CA SER A 186 9.88 6.88 2.67
C SER A 186 9.51 6.26 4.02
N GLY A 187 9.54 4.92 4.12
CA GLY A 187 9.30 4.23 5.39
C GLY A 187 10.33 4.61 6.47
N LYS A 188 11.61 4.72 6.10
CA LYS A 188 12.68 5.15 7.03
C LYS A 188 12.53 6.61 7.46
N ILE A 189 12.17 7.49 6.53
CA ILE A 189 11.94 8.92 6.81
C ILE A 189 10.74 9.08 7.76
N MET A 190 9.64 8.39 7.50
CA MET A 190 8.45 8.45 8.36
C MET A 190 8.71 7.92 9.78
N ASN A 191 9.45 6.82 9.92
CA ASN A 191 9.87 6.31 11.24
C ASN A 191 10.88 7.24 11.94
N ARG A 192 11.68 8.00 11.19
CA ARG A 192 12.59 9.02 11.75
C ARG A 192 11.80 10.21 12.28
N ASP A 193 10.86 10.73 11.50
CA ASP A 193 10.04 11.88 11.88
C ASP A 193 9.15 11.58 13.09
N TYR A 194 8.59 10.37 13.16
CA TYR A 194 7.87 9.90 14.35
C TYR A 194 8.76 9.92 15.61
N ARG A 195 9.97 9.35 15.52
CA ARG A 195 10.92 9.32 16.65
C ARG A 195 11.37 10.71 17.08
N LEU A 196 11.54 11.63 16.13
CA LEU A 196 11.91 13.02 16.44
C LEU A 196 10.80 13.74 17.21
N THR A 197 9.54 13.59 16.79
CA THR A 197 8.41 14.20 17.49
C THR A 197 8.14 13.55 18.84
N ALA A 198 8.33 12.23 18.96
CA ALA A 198 8.21 11.51 20.23
C ALA A 198 9.24 11.99 21.27
N ARG A 199 10.50 12.20 20.86
CA ARG A 199 11.55 12.78 21.72
C ARG A 199 11.23 14.20 22.17
N ALA A 200 10.63 15.01 21.30
CA ALA A 200 10.26 16.39 21.64
C ALA A 200 9.13 16.47 22.69
N HIS A 201 8.34 15.40 22.85
CA HIS A 201 7.22 15.33 23.80
C HIS A 201 7.50 14.36 24.97
N ASN A 202 8.75 13.92 25.16
CA ASN A 202 9.18 13.01 26.23
C ASN A 202 8.36 11.71 26.36
N LEU A 203 7.85 11.19 25.24
CA LEU A 203 7.14 9.90 25.24
C LEU A 203 8.16 8.75 25.20
N VAL A 204 8.03 7.82 26.15
CA VAL A 204 8.72 6.53 26.11
C VAL A 204 7.97 5.67 25.11
N ILE A 205 8.63 5.33 24.00
CA ILE A 205 8.03 4.52 22.93
C ILE A 205 7.83 3.11 23.49
N ASP A 206 6.60 2.77 23.86
CA ASP A 206 6.28 1.43 24.33
C ASP A 206 5.76 0.58 23.16
N ALA A 207 6.67 -0.21 22.58
CA ALA A 207 6.36 -1.08 21.44
C ALA A 207 5.35 -2.19 21.80
N THR A 208 5.09 -2.44 23.08
CA THR A 208 4.30 -3.57 23.56
C THR A 208 2.83 -3.23 23.84
N HIS A 209 2.55 -2.06 24.41
CA HIS A 209 1.18 -1.65 24.78
C HIS A 209 0.57 -0.61 23.82
N GLY A 210 1.40 0.02 22.98
CA GLY A 210 0.97 1.10 22.09
C GLY A 210 0.88 2.43 22.83
N ASP A 211 1.42 3.48 22.21
CA ASP A 211 1.44 4.82 22.81
C ASP A 211 0.01 5.40 22.87
N ASP A 212 -0.33 6.13 23.93
CA ASP A 212 -1.60 6.87 24.02
C ASP A 212 -1.54 8.10 23.09
N LEU A 213 -2.15 7.95 21.91
CA LEU A 213 -2.06 8.89 20.80
C LEU A 213 -2.96 10.11 20.92
N THR A 214 -3.79 10.19 21.97
CA THR A 214 -4.77 11.27 22.15
C THR A 214 -4.13 12.65 22.36
N ALA A 215 -2.96 12.70 23.00
CA ALA A 215 -2.19 13.92 23.24
C ALA A 215 -1.04 14.13 22.23
N PHE A 216 -0.75 13.15 21.36
CA PHE A 216 0.37 13.21 20.45
C PHE A 216 -0.01 13.91 19.13
N PRO A 217 0.73 14.94 18.66
CA PRO A 217 0.46 15.59 17.39
C PRO A 217 0.92 14.74 16.20
N ILE A 218 0.18 13.66 15.92
CA ILE A 218 0.45 12.71 14.82
C ILE A 218 0.47 13.42 13.46
N GLU A 219 -0.43 14.38 13.29
CA GLU A 219 -0.55 15.15 12.06
C GLU A 219 0.73 15.93 11.79
N LYS A 220 1.25 16.65 12.78
CA LYS A 220 2.47 17.45 12.65
C LYS A 220 3.70 16.60 12.38
N ALA A 221 3.78 15.42 12.99
CA ALA A 221 4.85 14.46 12.74
C ALA A 221 4.83 13.91 11.30
N ARG A 222 3.64 13.64 10.75
CA ARG A 222 3.49 13.08 9.40
C ARG A 222 3.59 14.14 8.30
N PHE A 223 3.05 15.34 8.50
CA PHE A 223 3.07 16.43 7.52
C PHE A 223 4.49 16.97 7.25
N ARG A 224 5.43 16.80 8.18
CA ARG A 224 6.81 17.27 8.01
C ARG A 224 7.52 16.61 6.83
N SER A 225 7.38 15.30 6.67
CA SER A 225 7.99 14.54 5.55
C SER A 225 7.32 14.79 4.20
N ILE A 226 6.06 15.27 4.19
CA ILE A 226 5.26 15.40 2.97
C ILE A 226 5.85 16.46 2.04
N TRP A 227 6.35 17.57 2.58
CA TRP A 227 6.95 18.65 1.79
C TRP A 227 8.13 18.17 0.93
N TYR A 228 9.03 17.35 1.50
CA TYR A 228 10.16 16.78 0.75
C TYR A 228 9.72 15.86 -0.39
N SER A 229 8.65 15.09 -0.18
CA SER A 229 8.14 14.16 -1.20
C SER A 229 7.42 14.89 -2.34
N ILE A 230 6.69 15.96 -2.01
CA ILE A 230 6.01 16.80 -3.00
C ILE A 230 7.02 17.54 -3.88
N THR A 231 8.04 18.17 -3.29
CA THR A 231 9.04 18.92 -4.07
C THR A 231 9.86 18.00 -4.97
N ALA A 232 10.29 16.84 -4.46
CA ALA A 232 11.00 15.84 -5.27
C ALA A 232 10.16 15.33 -6.45
N THR A 233 8.85 15.08 -6.23
CA THR A 233 7.96 14.65 -7.31
C THR A 233 7.74 15.78 -8.32
N GLY A 234 7.52 17.02 -7.85
CA GLY A 234 7.35 18.18 -8.73
C GLY A 234 8.53 18.43 -9.66
N ILE A 235 9.77 18.35 -9.15
CA ILE A 235 10.99 18.48 -9.95
C ILE A 235 11.07 17.35 -10.99
N SER A 236 10.75 16.12 -10.58
CA SER A 236 10.80 14.95 -11.47
C SER A 236 9.77 15.04 -12.60
N THR A 237 8.55 15.46 -12.29
CA THR A 237 7.49 15.66 -13.30
C THR A 237 7.81 16.80 -14.25
N ALA A 238 8.38 17.91 -13.76
CA ALA A 238 8.82 19.01 -14.61
C ALA A 238 9.96 18.58 -15.56
N GLY A 239 10.93 17.82 -15.05
CA GLY A 239 12.02 17.26 -15.86
C GLY A 239 11.51 16.29 -16.94
N TYR A 240 10.54 15.45 -16.61
CA TYR A 240 9.90 14.56 -17.59
C TYR A 240 9.16 15.35 -18.69
N GLY A 241 8.39 16.37 -18.30
CA GLY A 241 7.69 17.25 -19.26
C GLY A 241 8.67 17.96 -20.21
N TRP A 242 9.78 18.46 -19.69
CA TRP A 242 10.83 19.10 -20.49
C TRP A 242 11.51 18.13 -21.48
N ALA A 243 11.80 16.90 -21.03
CA ALA A 243 12.39 15.87 -21.88
C ALA A 243 11.46 15.46 -23.03
N LEU A 244 10.14 15.43 -22.78
CA LEU A 244 9.13 15.17 -23.81
C LEU A 244 9.04 16.31 -24.83
N GLN A 245 8.98 17.55 -24.35
CA GLN A 245 8.84 18.73 -25.21
C GLN A 245 10.07 18.93 -26.12
N SER A 246 11.27 18.70 -25.60
CA SER A 246 12.51 18.81 -26.39
C SER A 246 12.59 17.77 -27.52
N ARG A 247 12.07 16.55 -27.32
CA ARG A 247 11.98 15.51 -28.35
C ARG A 247 10.91 15.79 -29.41
N SER A 248 9.76 16.36 -29.04
CA SER A 248 8.72 16.75 -30.02
C SER A 248 9.13 17.94 -30.89
N LEU A 249 10.01 18.82 -30.39
CA LEU A 249 10.48 20.01 -31.12
C LEU A 249 11.64 19.75 -32.09
N PHE A 250 12.44 18.69 -31.88
CA PHE A 250 13.58 18.34 -32.75
C PHE A 250 13.55 16.89 -33.29
N PRO A 251 12.50 16.46 -34.02
CA PRO A 251 12.44 15.12 -34.61
C PRO A 251 13.46 14.89 -35.73
N SER A 252 14.07 15.94 -36.29
CA SER A 252 14.89 15.87 -37.51
C SER A 252 16.37 15.53 -37.31
N PHE A 253 16.90 15.50 -36.08
CA PHE A 253 18.35 15.35 -35.84
C PHE A 253 18.85 13.91 -35.59
N TYR A 254 17.95 12.92 -35.50
CA TYR A 254 18.31 11.52 -35.17
C TYR A 254 17.98 10.50 -36.26
N ASN A 255 17.58 10.94 -37.46
CA ASN A 255 17.43 10.09 -38.66
C ASN A 255 18.69 10.15 -39.56
N LEU A 256 19.88 10.07 -38.96
CA LEU A 256 21.16 9.84 -39.64
C LEU A 256 21.92 8.74 -38.90
#